data_AF-A0ABD0SS48-F1
#
_entry.id   AF-A0ABD0SS48-F1
#
_cell.length_a   1.000
_cell.length_b   1.000
_cell.length_c   1.000
_cell.angle_alpha   90.00
_cell.angle_beta   90.00
_cell.angle_gamma   90.00
#
_symmetry.space_group_name_H-M   'P 1'
#
loop_
_entity.id
_entity.type
_entity.pdbx_description
1 polymer ?
#
loop_
_entity_poly.entity_id
_entity_poly.type
_entity_poly.pdbx_seq_one_letter_code
_entity_poly.pdbx_strand_id
1 'polypeptide(L)'
;MQPQPQGLIVETGNGASVLQLPATTLEQIRHIAADPGASTLRLPPPATEPPAGARDLDFDLCYVCKHCKVAFPSPAPLQAHQARSCYAGREAARGVIRVVQPALECRTCPGERFRTALEFRRHADSEAHMRTAAPPPPPPPQPEQLTHEMEDVVNQITLLAARAAQESAPKDPNANFCAPGPRFPPPGELPLASAGH
;
A
#
# COMPACT_ATOMS: atom_id res chain seq x y z
N MET A 1 0.94 39.68 -34.91
CA MET A 1 0.04 38.56 -34.57
C MET A 1 0.77 37.67 -33.57
N GLN A 2 0.58 37.90 -32.26
CA GLN A 2 1.17 36.99 -31.26
C GLN A 2 0.42 35.65 -31.31
N PRO A 3 1.11 34.50 -31.32
CA PRO A 3 0.44 33.22 -31.20
C PRO A 3 -0.26 33.17 -29.83
N GLN A 4 -1.58 32.99 -29.83
CA GLN A 4 -2.31 32.74 -28.59
C GLN A 4 -1.68 31.53 -27.88
N PRO A 5 -1.43 31.59 -26.56
CA PRO A 5 -0.92 30.45 -25.84
C PRO A 5 -1.95 29.32 -25.91
N GLN A 6 -1.59 28.25 -26.61
CA GLN A 6 -2.35 27.00 -26.67
C GLN A 6 -2.12 26.24 -25.36
N GLY A 7 -2.72 26.70 -24.26
CA GLY A 7 -2.52 26.09 -22.96
C GLY A 7 -3.42 26.69 -21.88
N LEU A 8 -3.75 25.88 -20.89
CA LEU A 8 -4.51 26.31 -19.72
C LEU A 8 -3.53 26.83 -18.68
N ILE A 9 -3.65 28.10 -18.32
CA ILE A 9 -2.78 28.71 -17.30
C ILE A 9 -3.29 28.27 -15.93
N VAL A 10 -2.45 27.53 -15.21
CA VAL A 10 -2.70 27.07 -13.84
C VAL A 10 -1.95 28.00 -12.88
N GLU A 11 -2.70 28.76 -12.09
CA GLU A 11 -2.11 29.65 -11.09
C GLU A 11 -1.69 28.84 -9.86
N THR A 12 -0.45 28.36 -9.87
CA THR A 12 0.22 27.86 -8.67
C THR A 12 0.69 29.05 -7.84
N GLY A 13 0.52 29.04 -6.52
CA GLY A 13 0.95 30.13 -5.63
C GLY A 13 2.45 30.49 -5.68
N ASN A 14 3.26 29.75 -6.45
CA ASN A 14 4.68 29.99 -6.73
C ASN A 14 4.93 30.56 -8.16
N GLY A 15 3.87 30.92 -8.89
CA GLY A 15 3.93 31.37 -10.29
C GLY A 15 2.94 30.63 -11.19
N ALA A 16 2.54 31.27 -12.29
CA ALA A 16 1.68 30.68 -13.30
C ALA A 16 2.43 29.57 -14.06
N SER A 17 1.90 28.35 -14.03
CA SER A 17 2.39 27.22 -14.83
C SER A 17 1.42 26.95 -15.98
N VAL A 18 1.93 26.74 -17.19
CA VAL A 18 1.08 26.49 -18.36
C VAL A 18 0.92 24.98 -18.54
N LEU A 19 -0.30 24.49 -18.30
CA LEU A 19 -0.67 23.12 -18.64
C LEU A 19 -0.99 23.08 -20.14
N GLN A 20 -0.10 22.50 -20.92
CA GLN A 20 -0.33 22.29 -22.35
C GLN A 20 -1.38 21.20 -22.52
N LEU A 21 -2.57 21.60 -22.97
CA LEU A 21 -3.67 20.70 -23.26
C LEU A 21 -3.95 20.71 -24.77
N PRO A 22 -4.38 19.58 -25.37
CA PRO A 22 -4.86 19.55 -26.73
C PRO A 22 -5.97 20.60 -26.95
N ALA A 23 -6.02 21.20 -28.14
CA ALA A 23 -7.06 22.19 -28.48
C ALA A 23 -8.49 21.65 -28.27
N THR A 24 -8.70 20.38 -28.62
CA THR A 24 -9.97 19.66 -28.41
C THR A 24 -10.37 19.62 -26.93
N THR A 25 -9.42 19.44 -26.02
CA THR A 25 -9.66 19.47 -24.57
C THR A 25 -10.08 20.87 -24.10
N LEU A 26 -9.46 21.93 -24.62
CA LEU A 26 -9.85 23.31 -24.29
C LEU A 26 -11.27 23.63 -24.77
N GLU A 27 -11.65 23.15 -25.96
CA GLU A 27 -13.02 23.27 -26.47
C GLU A 27 -14.02 22.50 -25.60
N GLN A 28 -13.69 21.28 -25.18
CA GLN A 28 -14.50 20.50 -24.24
C GLN A 28 -14.69 21.23 -22.90
N ILE A 29 -13.65 21.85 -22.35
CA ILE A 29 -13.74 22.68 -21.13
C ILE A 29 -14.75 23.81 -21.35
N ARG A 30 -14.69 24.51 -22.49
CA ARG A 30 -15.65 25.59 -22.80
C ARG A 30 -17.08 25.09 -22.86
N HIS A 31 -17.31 23.94 -23.47
CA HIS A 31 -18.63 23.31 -23.56
C HIS A 31 -19.16 22.87 -22.20
N ILE A 32 -18.38 22.10 -21.43
CA ILE A 32 -18.75 21.60 -20.09
C ILE A 32 -19.05 22.77 -19.14
N ALA A 33 -18.30 23.86 -19.29
CA ALA A 33 -18.44 25.01 -18.42
C ALA A 33 -19.71 25.84 -18.70
N ALA A 34 -20.55 25.47 -19.67
CA ALA A 34 -21.89 26.03 -19.85
C ALA A 34 -22.92 25.44 -18.88
N ASP A 35 -22.69 24.21 -18.40
CA ASP A 35 -23.55 23.54 -17.44
C ASP A 35 -23.17 23.94 -15.99
N PRO A 36 -24.13 24.24 -15.10
CA PRO A 36 -23.82 24.56 -13.70
C PRO A 36 -23.24 23.38 -12.91
N GLY A 37 -22.84 23.59 -11.66
CA GLY A 37 -22.38 22.51 -10.77
C GLY A 37 -21.01 21.92 -11.11
N ALA A 38 -20.74 20.73 -10.56
CA ALA A 38 -19.44 20.06 -10.68
C ALA A 38 -19.41 19.08 -11.85
N SER A 39 -18.32 19.09 -12.61
CA SER A 39 -18.08 18.15 -13.70
C SER A 39 -16.66 17.61 -13.65
N THR A 40 -16.44 16.42 -14.20
CA THR A 40 -15.10 15.83 -14.34
C THR A 40 -14.78 15.65 -15.82
N LEU A 41 -13.64 16.17 -16.27
CA LEU A 41 -13.11 15.96 -17.61
C LEU A 41 -11.91 15.01 -17.50
N ARG A 42 -12.10 13.77 -17.95
CA ARG A 42 -11.01 12.80 -18.11
C ARG A 42 -10.30 13.06 -19.44
N LEU A 43 -8.99 13.30 -19.37
CA LEU A 43 -8.14 13.31 -20.56
C LEU A 43 -8.08 11.90 -21.17
N PRO A 44 -7.97 11.79 -22.50
CA PRO A 44 -7.90 10.49 -23.15
C PRO A 44 -6.72 9.67 -22.58
N PRO A 45 -6.94 8.38 -22.22
CA PRO A 45 -5.84 7.53 -21.80
C PRO A 45 -4.82 7.37 -22.92
N PRO A 46 -3.53 7.16 -22.61
CA PRO A 46 -2.61 6.64 -23.60
C PRO A 46 -3.18 5.32 -24.15
N ALA A 47 -2.94 5.04 -25.44
CA ALA A 47 -3.45 3.84 -26.14
C ALA A 47 -2.74 2.56 -25.66
N THR A 48 -2.88 2.24 -24.38
CA THR A 48 -2.23 1.12 -23.73
C THR A 48 -3.22 0.54 -22.74
N GLU A 49 -3.45 -0.77 -22.84
CA GLU A 49 -4.26 -1.51 -21.88
C GLU A 49 -3.66 -1.44 -20.47
N PRO A 50 -4.49 -1.41 -19.42
CA PRO A 50 -4.00 -1.37 -18.05
C PRO A 50 -3.22 -2.65 -17.74
N PRO A 51 -1.99 -2.55 -17.20
CA PRO A 51 -1.16 -3.72 -16.89
C PRO A 51 -1.80 -4.60 -15.81
N ALA A 52 -1.52 -5.91 -15.87
CA ALA A 52 -2.01 -6.87 -14.88
C ALA A 52 -1.58 -6.47 -13.46
N GLY A 53 -2.48 -6.66 -12.48
CA GLY A 53 -2.25 -6.26 -11.08
C GLY A 53 -2.47 -4.76 -10.80
N ALA A 54 -2.71 -3.93 -11.82
CA ALA A 54 -3.08 -2.53 -11.64
C ALA A 54 -4.59 -2.34 -11.44
N ARG A 55 -4.96 -1.20 -10.85
CA ARG A 55 -6.33 -0.67 -10.86
C ARG A 55 -6.31 0.77 -11.38
N ASP A 56 -7.27 1.12 -12.23
CA ASP A 56 -7.42 2.47 -12.74
C ASP A 56 -7.90 3.44 -11.64
N LEU A 57 -7.30 4.63 -11.62
CA LEU A 57 -7.74 5.77 -10.84
C LEU A 57 -7.63 7.07 -11.65
N ASP A 58 -8.18 8.14 -11.09
CA ASP A 58 -8.04 9.48 -11.62
C ASP A 58 -6.95 10.23 -10.85
N PHE A 59 -6.00 10.83 -11.58
CA PHE A 59 -5.06 11.80 -11.04
C PHE A 59 -5.51 13.21 -11.39
N ASP A 60 -5.77 14.04 -10.37
CA ASP A 60 -6.19 15.43 -10.56
C ASP A 60 -5.03 16.29 -11.11
N LEU A 61 -5.22 16.87 -12.30
CA LEU A 61 -4.26 17.79 -12.90
C LEU A 61 -4.53 19.24 -12.49
N CYS A 62 -5.79 19.65 -12.56
CA CYS A 62 -6.22 20.98 -12.17
C CYS A 62 -7.74 21.07 -12.00
N TYR A 63 -8.19 22.20 -11.45
CA TYR A 63 -9.57 22.54 -11.22
C TYR A 63 -9.90 23.85 -11.92
N VAL A 64 -10.87 23.84 -12.82
CA VAL A 64 -11.24 25.01 -13.63
C VAL A 64 -12.52 25.62 -13.08
N CYS A 65 -12.50 26.92 -12.82
CA CYS A 65 -13.69 27.67 -12.47
C CYS A 65 -14.64 27.75 -13.68
N LYS A 66 -15.87 27.24 -13.56
CA LYS A 66 -16.81 27.25 -14.69
C LYS A 66 -17.23 28.66 -15.11
N HIS A 67 -17.09 29.68 -14.27
CA HIS A 67 -17.45 31.03 -14.69
C HIS A 67 -16.36 31.71 -15.52
N CYS A 68 -15.18 31.93 -14.95
CA CYS A 68 -14.10 32.68 -15.58
C CYS A 68 -13.14 31.80 -16.40
N LYS A 69 -13.30 30.47 -16.35
CA LYS A 69 -12.45 29.46 -17.01
C LYS A 69 -10.97 29.50 -16.58
N VAL A 70 -10.65 30.13 -15.45
CA VAL A 70 -9.31 30.10 -14.83
C VAL A 70 -9.08 28.77 -14.14
N ALA A 71 -7.87 28.23 -14.25
CA ALA A 71 -7.48 26.95 -13.67
C ALA A 71 -6.59 27.09 -12.43
N PHE A 72 -6.80 26.17 -11.51
CA PHE A 72 -6.18 26.15 -10.19
C PHE A 72 -5.58 24.77 -9.92
N PRO A 73 -4.45 24.68 -9.21
CA PRO A 73 -3.76 23.41 -8.98
C PRO A 73 -4.43 22.52 -7.93
N SER A 74 -5.31 23.08 -7.10
CA SER A 74 -6.02 22.36 -6.05
C SER A 74 -7.38 23.01 -5.72
N PRO A 75 -8.25 22.32 -4.97
CA PRO A 75 -9.56 22.87 -4.63
C PRO A 75 -9.51 24.15 -3.79
N ALA A 76 -8.52 24.27 -2.89
CA ALA A 76 -8.42 25.39 -1.95
C ALA A 76 -8.29 26.78 -2.62
N PRO A 77 -7.33 27.03 -3.54
CA PRO A 77 -7.22 28.31 -4.25
C PRO A 77 -8.43 28.59 -5.15
N LEU A 78 -9.03 27.54 -5.76
CA LEU A 78 -10.27 27.69 -6.51
C LEU A 78 -11.41 28.18 -5.61
N GLN A 79 -11.61 27.56 -4.45
CA GLN A 79 -12.66 27.94 -3.50
C GLN A 79 -12.47 29.38 -3.02
N ALA A 80 -11.25 29.78 -2.70
CA ALA A 80 -10.92 31.16 -2.34
C ALA A 80 -11.27 32.15 -3.47
N HIS A 81 -10.93 31.79 -4.72
CA HIS A 81 -11.30 32.58 -5.90
C HIS A 81 -12.82 32.67 -6.09
N GLN A 82 -13.54 31.55 -5.96
CA GLN A 82 -14.99 31.51 -6.10
C GLN A 82 -15.69 32.37 -5.05
N ALA A 83 -15.24 32.31 -3.79
CA ALA A 83 -15.82 33.04 -2.68
C ALA A 83 -15.57 34.55 -2.72
N ARG A 84 -14.36 34.96 -3.11
CA ARG A 84 -13.93 36.36 -2.97
C ARG A 84 -14.10 37.20 -4.22
N SER A 85 -14.05 36.57 -5.40
CA SER A 85 -13.84 37.32 -6.65
C SER A 85 -14.79 36.91 -7.76
N CYS A 86 -15.14 35.62 -7.84
CA CYS A 86 -15.84 35.12 -9.02
C CYS A 86 -17.35 35.09 -8.83
N TYR A 87 -17.84 34.51 -7.73
CA TYR A 87 -19.27 34.24 -7.52
C TYR A 87 -19.92 35.12 -6.45
N ALA A 88 -19.37 36.30 -6.16
CA ALA A 88 -19.96 37.24 -5.20
C ALA A 88 -21.45 37.50 -5.53
N GLY A 89 -22.35 37.07 -4.64
CA GLY A 89 -23.80 37.19 -4.82
C GLY A 89 -24.48 36.13 -5.70
N ARG A 90 -23.74 35.13 -6.21
CA ARG A 90 -24.29 34.07 -7.10
C ARG A 90 -23.77 32.67 -6.77
N GLU A 91 -23.75 32.36 -5.49
CA GLU A 91 -23.24 31.11 -4.92
C GLU A 91 -23.91 29.86 -5.51
N ALA A 92 -25.21 29.93 -5.80
CA ALA A 92 -25.98 28.84 -6.39
C ALA A 92 -25.54 28.48 -7.82
N ALA A 93 -24.88 29.40 -8.54
CA ALA A 93 -24.35 29.16 -9.89
C ALA A 93 -22.91 28.63 -9.89
N ARG A 94 -22.31 28.37 -8.71
CA ARG A 94 -20.94 27.89 -8.59
C ARG A 94 -20.76 26.59 -9.36
N GLY A 95 -19.66 26.53 -10.09
CA GLY A 95 -19.32 25.36 -10.89
C GLY A 95 -17.82 25.17 -11.03
N VAL A 96 -17.43 23.91 -11.10
CA VAL A 96 -16.04 23.48 -11.21
C VAL A 96 -15.93 22.37 -12.25
N ILE A 97 -14.84 22.38 -13.01
CA ILE A 97 -14.42 21.24 -13.82
C ILE A 97 -13.16 20.67 -13.19
N ARG A 98 -13.21 19.40 -12.77
CA ARG A 98 -12.05 18.65 -12.33
C ARG A 98 -11.42 18.00 -13.56
N VAL A 99 -10.23 18.46 -13.95
CA VAL A 99 -9.50 17.89 -15.09
C VAL A 99 -8.57 16.83 -14.54
N VAL A 100 -8.76 15.60 -15.01
CA VAL A 100 -8.04 14.43 -14.50
C VAL A 100 -7.36 13.67 -15.62
N GLN A 101 -6.26 13.02 -15.30
CA GLN A 101 -5.59 12.06 -16.16
C GLN A 101 -5.76 10.65 -15.60
N PRO A 102 -5.91 9.62 -16.45
CA PRO A 102 -5.82 8.24 -16.01
C PRO A 102 -4.49 7.96 -15.31
N ALA A 103 -4.58 7.29 -14.17
CA ALA A 103 -3.45 6.85 -13.37
C ALA A 103 -3.72 5.42 -12.88
N LEU A 104 -2.69 4.78 -12.32
CA LEU A 104 -2.71 3.38 -11.93
C LEU A 104 -2.32 3.26 -10.45
N GLU A 105 -2.98 2.38 -9.71
CA GLU A 105 -2.56 1.97 -8.38
C GLU A 105 -2.22 0.49 -8.37
N CYS A 106 -1.29 0.14 -7.49
CA CYS A 106 -0.95 -1.25 -7.23
C CYS A 106 -1.98 -1.89 -6.30
N ARG A 107 -2.54 -3.04 -6.70
CA ARG A 107 -3.47 -3.80 -5.85
C ARG A 107 -2.76 -4.46 -4.66
N THR A 108 -1.45 -4.70 -4.79
CA THR A 108 -0.65 -5.42 -3.79
C THR A 108 0.06 -4.47 -2.82
N CYS A 109 0.46 -3.28 -3.29
CA CYS A 109 1.21 -2.31 -2.51
C CYS A 109 0.28 -1.13 -2.13
N PRO A 110 -0.17 -1.04 -0.86
CA PRO A 110 -1.13 -0.02 -0.46
C PRO A 110 -0.53 1.38 -0.58
N GLY A 111 -1.26 2.28 -1.25
CA GLY A 111 -0.86 3.69 -1.40
C GLY A 111 0.03 3.98 -2.61
N GLU A 112 0.56 2.96 -3.28
CA GLU A 112 1.43 3.13 -4.46
C GLU A 112 0.61 3.50 -5.71
N ARG A 113 0.90 4.67 -6.29
CA ARG A 113 0.19 5.26 -7.45
C ARG A 113 1.17 5.74 -8.53
N PHE A 114 0.79 5.57 -9.78
CA PHE A 114 1.65 5.79 -10.95
C PHE A 114 0.88 6.57 -12.02
N ARG A 115 1.55 7.52 -12.69
CA ARG A 115 0.94 8.31 -13.75
C ARG A 115 0.95 7.61 -15.11
N THR A 116 1.81 6.60 -15.26
CA THR A 116 1.98 5.87 -16.52
C THR A 116 2.10 4.36 -16.29
N ALA A 117 1.71 3.57 -17.30
CA ALA A 117 1.90 2.12 -17.29
C ALA A 117 3.37 1.72 -17.20
N LEU A 118 4.30 2.52 -17.74
CA LEU A 118 5.73 2.26 -17.65
C LEU A 118 6.24 2.35 -16.21
N GLU A 119 5.83 3.38 -15.47
CA GLU A 119 6.19 3.53 -14.06
C GLU A 119 5.62 2.39 -13.20
N PHE A 120 4.37 2.01 -13.47
CA PHE A 120 3.75 0.86 -12.81
C PHE A 120 4.53 -0.43 -13.08
N ARG A 121 4.91 -0.71 -14.35
CA ARG A 121 5.68 -1.91 -14.70
C ARG A 121 7.03 -1.94 -13.99
N ARG A 122 7.72 -0.81 -13.91
CA ARG A 122 8.97 -0.69 -13.15
C ARG A 122 8.78 -0.98 -11.67
N HIS A 123 7.65 -0.57 -11.09
CA HIS A 123 7.29 -0.93 -9.72
C HIS A 123 7.00 -2.44 -9.58
N ALA A 124 6.19 -3.01 -10.49
CA ALA A 124 5.81 -4.41 -10.43
C ALA A 124 7.01 -5.37 -10.56
N ASP A 125 8.04 -4.96 -11.30
CA ASP A 125 9.31 -5.70 -11.46
C ASP A 125 10.28 -5.48 -10.29
N SER A 126 9.96 -4.61 -9.33
CA SER A 126 10.85 -4.32 -8.21
C SER A 126 10.84 -5.44 -7.16
N GLU A 127 12.01 -5.74 -6.59
CA GLU A 127 12.16 -6.70 -5.49
C GLU A 127 11.23 -6.39 -4.30
N ALA A 128 10.97 -5.10 -4.02
CA ALA A 128 10.06 -4.70 -2.97
C ALA A 128 8.61 -5.14 -3.25
N HIS A 129 8.17 -4.99 -4.50
CA HIS A 129 6.87 -5.50 -4.94
C HIS A 129 6.84 -7.03 -4.84
N MET A 130 7.85 -7.72 -5.35
CA MET A 130 7.90 -9.19 -5.34
C MET A 130 7.85 -9.75 -3.91
N ARG A 131 8.56 -9.14 -2.96
CA ARG A 131 8.50 -9.54 -1.54
C ARG A 131 7.12 -9.31 -0.91
N THR A 132 6.43 -8.25 -1.33
CA THR A 132 5.08 -7.93 -0.85
C THR A 132 4.02 -8.83 -1.50
N ALA A 133 4.22 -9.20 -2.76
CA ALA A 133 3.36 -10.09 -3.53
C ALA A 133 3.60 -11.58 -3.24
N ALA A 134 4.72 -11.92 -2.60
CA ALA A 134 5.02 -13.29 -2.24
C ALA A 134 3.94 -13.84 -1.31
N PRO A 135 3.42 -15.05 -1.56
CA PRO A 135 2.55 -15.72 -0.61
C PRO A 135 3.29 -15.88 0.72
N PRO A 136 2.58 -15.85 1.86
CA PRO A 136 3.21 -16.14 3.14
C PRO A 136 3.95 -17.48 3.06
N PRO A 137 5.11 -17.62 3.71
CA PRO A 137 5.80 -18.90 3.74
C PRO A 137 4.82 -19.96 4.26
N PRO A 138 4.89 -21.21 3.74
CA PRO A 138 4.08 -22.28 4.29
C PRO A 138 4.34 -22.35 5.81
N PRO A 139 3.30 -22.62 6.62
CA PRO A 139 3.52 -22.83 8.04
C PRO A 139 4.61 -23.89 8.22
N PRO A 140 5.50 -23.77 9.23
CA PRO A 140 6.48 -24.80 9.50
C PRO A 140 5.76 -26.15 9.59
N PRO A 141 6.34 -27.24 9.05
CA PRO A 141 5.74 -28.55 9.17
C PRO A 141 5.47 -28.77 10.66
N GLN A 142 4.19 -28.81 11.02
CA GLN A 142 3.83 -29.26 12.36
C GLN A 142 4.38 -30.68 12.46
N PRO A 143 5.11 -31.04 13.53
CA PRO A 143 5.51 -32.42 13.72
C PRO A 143 4.22 -33.23 13.62
N GLU A 144 4.16 -34.10 12.60
CA GLU A 144 3.04 -34.98 12.35
C GLU A 144 2.67 -35.57 13.71
N GLN A 145 1.46 -35.27 14.19
CA GLN A 145 0.95 -35.94 15.38
C GLN A 145 1.07 -37.42 15.06
N LEU A 146 2.00 -38.10 15.72
CA LEU A 146 2.16 -39.54 15.65
C LEU A 146 0.75 -40.08 15.83
N THR A 147 0.17 -40.60 14.76
CA THR A 147 -1.17 -41.18 14.80
C THR A 147 -1.18 -42.13 15.99
N HIS A 148 -2.18 -42.04 16.86
CA HIS A 148 -2.30 -42.72 18.16
C HIS A 148 -1.82 -44.19 18.17
N GLU A 149 -1.85 -44.86 17.03
CA GLU A 149 -1.29 -46.17 16.73
C GLU A 149 0.24 -46.31 16.96
N MET A 150 1.03 -45.25 16.74
CA MET A 150 2.49 -45.28 16.86
C MET A 150 2.97 -44.83 18.24
N GLU A 151 2.17 -44.01 18.95
CA GLU A 151 2.42 -43.69 20.37
C GLU A 151 2.25 -44.93 21.25
N ASP A 152 1.27 -45.80 20.94
CA ASP A 152 1.07 -47.05 21.68
C ASP A 152 2.25 -48.02 21.48
N VAL A 153 2.79 -48.11 20.25
CA VAL A 153 3.99 -48.92 19.96
C VAL A 153 5.20 -48.40 20.74
N VAL A 154 5.40 -47.08 20.80
CA VAL A 154 6.52 -46.48 21.55
C VAL A 154 6.36 -46.69 23.06
N ASN A 155 5.15 -46.53 23.58
CA ASN A 155 4.86 -46.81 25.00
C ASN A 155 5.04 -48.29 25.34
N GLN A 156 4.60 -49.19 24.45
CA GLN A 156 4.78 -50.63 24.62
C GLN A 156 6.26 -51.03 24.62
N ILE A 157 7.06 -50.53 23.68
CA ILE A 157 8.52 -50.77 23.64
C ILE A 157 9.18 -50.24 24.93
N THR A 158 8.79 -49.05 25.39
CA THR A 158 9.31 -48.45 26.62
C THR A 158 8.97 -49.31 27.84
N LEU A 159 7.74 -49.82 27.92
CA LEU A 159 7.30 -50.69 29.01
C LEU A 159 8.03 -52.04 29.00
N LEU A 160 8.26 -52.62 27.81
CA LEU A 160 9.07 -53.83 27.65
C LEU A 160 10.52 -53.60 28.07
N ALA A 161 11.13 -52.49 27.65
CA ALA A 161 12.50 -52.14 28.02
C ALA A 161 12.64 -51.91 29.54
N ALA A 162 11.68 -51.23 30.16
CA ALA A 162 11.66 -51.00 31.60
C ALA A 162 11.51 -52.31 32.40
N ARG A 163 10.76 -53.30 31.90
CA ARG A 163 10.70 -54.64 32.52
C ARG A 163 11.99 -55.42 32.31
N ALA A 164 12.56 -55.41 31.10
CA ALA A 164 13.81 -56.10 30.80
C ALA A 164 14.99 -55.56 31.66
N ALA A 165 15.02 -54.24 31.90
CA ALA A 165 16.02 -53.62 32.77
C ALA A 165 15.86 -54.01 34.25
N GLN A 166 14.64 -54.31 34.71
CA GLN A 166 14.38 -54.74 36.08
C GLN A 166 14.62 -56.24 36.30
N GLU A 167 14.43 -57.07 35.27
CA GLU A 167 14.69 -58.52 35.33
C GLU A 167 16.19 -58.86 35.20
N SER A 168 17.01 -57.89 34.77
CA SER A 168 18.47 -58.01 34.61
C SER A 168 19.27 -57.43 35.79
N ALA A 169 18.70 -57.35 36.99
CA ALA A 169 19.39 -56.82 38.17
C ALA A 169 19.95 -57.95 39.08
N PRO A 170 21.21 -58.39 38.90
CA PRO A 170 21.91 -59.15 39.93
C PRO A 170 22.22 -58.23 41.12
N LYS A 171 21.90 -58.74 42.31
CA LYS A 171 22.16 -58.14 43.62
C LYS A 171 23.65 -58.27 43.95
N ASP A 172 24.43 -57.19 43.85
CA ASP A 172 25.68 -57.05 44.61
C ASP A 172 25.99 -55.57 44.93
N PRO A 173 26.40 -55.21 46.17
CA PRO A 173 26.48 -53.84 46.62
C PRO A 173 27.92 -53.34 46.72
N ASN A 174 28.55 -52.88 45.63
CA ASN A 174 29.71 -51.98 45.73
C ASN A 174 30.11 -51.38 44.37
N ALA A 175 29.88 -50.08 44.18
CA ALA A 175 30.77 -49.22 43.37
C ALA A 175 30.28 -47.77 43.39
N ASN A 176 30.87 -47.01 44.31
CA ASN A 176 31.07 -45.58 44.28
C ASN A 176 31.51 -45.07 42.90
N PHE A 177 30.77 -44.15 42.28
CA PHE A 177 31.36 -43.03 41.51
C PHE A 177 30.34 -41.89 41.36
N CYS A 178 30.40 -40.95 42.30
CA CYS A 178 29.84 -39.61 42.18
C CYS A 178 30.52 -38.82 41.06
N ALA A 179 29.74 -38.16 40.19
CA ALA A 179 29.72 -36.69 40.07
C ALA A 179 28.83 -36.22 38.90
N PRO A 180 27.78 -35.41 39.14
CA PRO A 180 27.09 -34.64 38.11
C PRO A 180 27.71 -33.25 37.93
N GLY A 181 28.08 -32.89 36.69
CA GLY A 181 28.51 -31.55 36.27
C GLY A 181 27.40 -30.76 35.55
N PRO A 182 27.51 -29.42 35.45
CA PRO A 182 26.38 -28.53 35.70
C PRO A 182 25.43 -28.28 34.52
N ARG A 183 24.16 -28.13 34.89
CA ARG A 183 23.00 -27.80 34.05
C ARG A 183 22.92 -26.28 33.85
N PHE A 184 22.83 -25.83 32.60
CA PHE A 184 22.57 -24.42 32.25
C PHE A 184 21.15 -23.99 32.68
N PRO A 185 20.95 -22.78 33.24
CA PRO A 185 19.62 -22.26 33.56
C PRO A 185 18.91 -21.66 32.32
N PRO A 186 17.57 -21.77 32.22
CA PRO A 186 16.79 -21.20 31.12
C PRO A 186 16.56 -19.67 31.27
N PRO A 187 16.23 -18.98 30.18
CA PRO A 187 16.18 -17.52 30.12
C PRO A 187 14.86 -16.97 30.65
N GLY A 188 14.94 -16.05 31.61
CA GLY A 188 13.81 -15.28 32.09
C GLY A 188 14.28 -14.20 33.04
N GLU A 189 13.65 -13.03 32.92
CA GLU A 189 13.71 -11.87 33.81
C GLU A 189 14.67 -10.73 33.40
N LEU A 190 14.01 -9.68 32.88
CA LEU A 190 14.50 -8.35 32.57
C LEU A 190 14.89 -7.61 33.86
N PRO A 191 15.99 -6.82 33.88
CA PRO A 191 16.23 -5.91 34.99
C PRO A 191 15.33 -4.67 34.88
N LEU A 192 14.38 -4.55 35.81
CA LEU A 192 13.65 -3.33 36.10
C LEU A 192 14.54 -2.36 36.90
N ALA A 193 14.45 -1.08 36.58
CA ALA A 193 15.26 0.04 37.09
C ALA A 193 15.23 0.23 38.62
N SER A 194 16.29 0.82 39.20
CA SER A 194 16.20 2.08 40.00
C SER A 194 17.51 2.54 40.64
N ALA A 195 17.51 3.83 40.99
CA ALA A 195 18.59 4.74 41.34
C ALA A 195 19.12 4.66 42.79
N GLY A 196 20.31 5.27 42.98
CA GLY A 196 20.55 6.26 44.05
C GLY A 196 21.26 5.78 45.32
N HIS A 197 22.52 6.19 45.50
CA HIS A 197 23.00 7.17 46.51
C HIS A 197 24.47 7.49 46.28
#